data_AF-A0A3E0QMU3-F1
#
_entry.id   AF-A0A3E0QMU3-F1
#
_cell.length_a   1.000
_cell.length_b   1.000
_cell.length_c   1.000
_cell.angle_alpha   90.00
_cell.angle_beta   90.00
_cell.angle_gamma   90.00
#
_symmetry.space_group_name_H-M   'P 1'
#
loop_
_entity.id
_entity.type
_entity.pdbx_description
1 polymer ?
#
loop_
_entity_poly.entity_id
_entity_poly.type
_entity_poly.pdbx_seq_one_letter_code
_entity_poly.pdbx_strand_id
1 'polypeptide(L)'
;MHTNLLRATSAAFGAIAGGADAVQIRPYNSVATWADPEGERLALNQHFMLAYESGMDRVMDPAAGSYFIENKTAELVAEATAILNEVRSLGGLVEALKKGWVQDRIDSEVSTAMPEEVLGVNLYPLDGEELPEEMKASKRGTRAAHQEKHKDKEIEPLRAVRWAAELETERHNSKKQNVTTVNNGACRTLGIHLSRSKSKLRTDLKI
;
A
#
# COMPACT_ATOMS: atom_id res chain seq x y z
N MET A 1 -3.71 7.13 -10.78
CA MET A 1 -4.36 7.14 -9.44
C MET A 1 -5.60 6.25 -9.29
N HIS A 2 -6.38 6.02 -10.36
CA HIS A 2 -7.62 5.22 -10.31
C HIS A 2 -7.43 3.77 -9.82
N THR A 3 -6.21 3.22 -9.85
CA THR A 3 -5.89 1.89 -9.29
C THR A 3 -6.23 1.76 -7.81
N ASN A 4 -6.30 2.88 -7.07
CA ASN A 4 -6.74 2.89 -5.68
C ASN A 4 -8.22 2.51 -5.50
N LEU A 5 -9.07 2.70 -6.52
CA LEU A 5 -10.47 2.23 -6.48
C LEU A 5 -10.52 0.71 -6.35
N LEU A 6 -9.73 0.01 -7.16
CA LEU A 6 -9.67 -1.46 -7.16
C LEU A 6 -9.13 -2.00 -5.82
N ARG A 7 -8.11 -1.35 -5.27
CA ARG A 7 -7.56 -1.69 -3.95
C ARG A 7 -8.60 -1.48 -2.85
N ALA A 8 -9.27 -0.33 -2.86
CA ALA A 8 -10.29 0.02 -1.88
C ALA A 8 -11.48 -0.95 -1.94
N THR A 9 -11.97 -1.31 -3.12
CA THR A 9 -13.06 -2.29 -3.28
C THR A 9 -12.65 -3.67 -2.75
N SER A 10 -11.44 -4.14 -3.06
CA SER A 10 -10.95 -5.44 -2.60
C SER A 10 -10.78 -5.47 -1.06
N ALA A 11 -10.26 -4.38 -0.48
CA ALA A 11 -10.14 -4.24 0.96
C ALA A 11 -11.50 -4.15 1.66
N ALA A 12 -12.45 -3.40 1.09
CA ALA A 12 -13.81 -3.29 1.60
C ALA A 12 -14.53 -4.63 1.58
N PHE A 13 -14.41 -5.38 0.48
CA PHE A 13 -14.94 -6.73 0.39
C PHE A 13 -14.39 -7.63 1.50
N GLY A 14 -13.06 -7.63 1.71
CA GLY A 14 -12.44 -8.42 2.78
C GLY A 14 -12.91 -8.01 4.18
N ALA A 15 -13.08 -6.70 4.43
CA ALA A 15 -13.57 -6.20 5.71
C ALA A 15 -15.02 -6.61 5.99
N ILE A 16 -15.91 -6.49 5.00
CA ILE A 16 -17.32 -6.88 5.13
C ILE A 16 -17.45 -8.40 5.26
N ALA A 17 -16.75 -9.17 4.43
CA ALA A 17 -16.75 -10.63 4.50
C ALA A 17 -16.15 -11.16 5.82
N GLY A 18 -15.22 -10.42 6.42
CA GLY A 18 -14.68 -10.71 7.76
C GLY A 18 -15.59 -10.30 8.92
N GLY A 19 -16.77 -9.74 8.66
CA GLY A 19 -17.76 -9.38 9.68
C GLY A 19 -17.45 -8.08 10.44
N ALA A 20 -16.77 -7.11 9.82
CA ALA A 20 -16.54 -5.81 10.47
C ALA A 20 -17.86 -5.04 10.72
N ASP A 21 -18.05 -4.54 11.94
CA ASP A 21 -19.25 -3.79 12.33
C ASP A 21 -19.40 -2.46 11.58
N ALA A 22 -18.26 -1.82 11.27
CA ALA A 22 -18.19 -0.57 10.54
C ALA A 22 -17.00 -0.57 9.59
N VAL A 23 -17.22 -0.14 8.35
CA VAL A 23 -16.19 -0.04 7.32
C VAL A 23 -16.17 1.40 6.82
N GLN A 24 -14.98 1.99 6.74
CA GLN A 24 -14.77 3.29 6.11
C GLN A 24 -13.91 3.13 4.86
N ILE A 25 -14.50 3.39 3.70
CA ILE A 25 -13.77 3.39 2.43
C ILE A 25 -13.12 4.75 2.22
N ARG A 26 -11.80 4.76 1.99
CA ARG A 26 -11.04 5.98 1.70
C ARG A 26 -11.24 6.40 0.24
N PRO A 27 -11.43 7.70 -0.06
CA PRO A 27 -11.44 8.21 -1.44
C PRO A 27 -10.16 7.81 -2.19
N TYR A 28 -10.29 7.49 -3.48
CA TYR A 28 -9.17 7.00 -4.30
C TYR A 28 -8.03 8.00 -4.48
N ASN A 29 -8.35 9.29 -4.36
CA ASN A 29 -7.44 10.44 -4.45
C ASN A 29 -7.00 10.98 -3.08
N SER A 30 -7.31 10.30 -1.99
CA SER A 30 -6.97 10.74 -0.61
C SER A 30 -5.47 10.91 -0.32
N VAL A 31 -4.60 10.52 -1.27
CA VAL A 31 -3.15 10.75 -1.22
C VAL A 31 -2.75 12.10 -1.81
N ALA A 32 -3.52 12.62 -2.77
CA ALA A 32 -3.24 13.87 -3.47
C ALA A 32 -3.98 15.03 -2.83
N THR A 33 -5.30 14.90 -2.67
CA THR A 33 -6.17 15.99 -2.22
C THR A 33 -6.91 15.56 -0.97
N TRP A 34 -7.00 16.46 0.00
CA TRP A 34 -7.82 16.25 1.18
C TRP A 34 -9.24 16.77 0.88
N ALA A 35 -10.23 15.88 0.87
CA ALA A 35 -11.66 16.15 0.66
C ALA A 35 -12.06 16.62 -0.77
N ASP A 36 -12.01 15.70 -1.73
CA ASP A 36 -12.63 15.87 -3.05
C ASP A 36 -14.07 15.32 -3.04
N PRO A 37 -15.10 16.13 -3.34
CA PRO A 37 -16.49 15.70 -3.35
C PRO A 37 -16.78 14.52 -4.29
N GLU A 38 -16.06 14.42 -5.42
CA GLU A 38 -16.25 13.30 -6.36
C GLU A 38 -15.68 12.00 -5.79
N GLY A 39 -14.46 12.04 -5.25
CA GLY A 39 -13.84 10.92 -4.56
C GLY A 39 -14.65 10.43 -3.35
N GLU A 40 -15.20 11.35 -2.56
CA GLU A 40 -16.07 11.01 -1.42
C GLU A 40 -17.37 10.36 -1.87
N ARG A 41 -18.04 10.92 -2.89
CA ARG A 41 -19.25 10.33 -3.47
C ARG A 41 -18.96 8.92 -4.01
N LEU A 42 -17.84 8.72 -4.68
CA LEU A 42 -17.48 7.43 -5.23
C LEU A 42 -17.19 6.39 -4.12
N ALA A 43 -16.50 6.79 -3.05
CA ALA A 43 -16.31 5.94 -1.87
C ALA A 43 -17.64 5.55 -1.21
N LEU A 44 -18.59 6.48 -1.11
CA LEU A 44 -19.94 6.19 -0.59
C LEU A 44 -20.72 5.24 -1.51
N ASN A 45 -20.64 5.45 -2.83
CA ASN A 45 -21.29 4.56 -3.79
C ASN A 45 -20.74 3.14 -3.72
N GLN A 46 -19.44 2.96 -3.45
CA GLN A 46 -18.86 1.63 -3.24
C GLN A 46 -19.54 0.89 -2.08
N HIS A 47 -19.92 1.58 -0.99
CA HIS A 47 -20.71 0.97 0.08
C HIS A 47 -22.08 0.50 -0.41
N PHE A 48 -22.80 1.35 -1.15
CA PHE A 48 -24.13 0.99 -1.65
C PHE A 48 -24.10 -0.16 -2.65
N MET A 49 -23.10 -0.19 -3.54
CA MET A 49 -22.92 -1.30 -4.47
C MET A 49 -22.64 -2.61 -3.72
N LEU A 50 -21.75 -2.60 -2.73
CA LEU A 50 -21.47 -3.80 -1.93
C LEU A 50 -22.70 -4.25 -1.13
N ALA A 51 -23.42 -3.32 -0.50
CA ALA A 51 -24.60 -3.65 0.30
C ALA A 51 -25.77 -4.16 -0.55
N TYR A 52 -26.17 -3.42 -1.60
CA TYR A 52 -27.46 -3.63 -2.26
C TYR A 52 -27.37 -4.35 -3.62
N GLU A 53 -26.23 -4.31 -4.29
CA GLU A 53 -26.08 -4.92 -5.62
C GLU A 53 -25.32 -6.24 -5.56
N SER A 54 -24.31 -6.34 -4.69
CA SER A 54 -23.49 -7.55 -4.58
C SER A 54 -24.10 -8.64 -3.69
N GLY A 55 -25.13 -8.30 -2.91
CA GLY A 55 -25.84 -9.24 -2.03
C GLY A 55 -25.03 -9.70 -0.81
N MET A 56 -24.00 -8.94 -0.42
CA MET A 56 -23.20 -9.22 0.78
C MET A 56 -24.00 -9.07 2.08
N ASP A 57 -25.15 -8.40 2.03
CA ASP A 57 -26.09 -8.24 3.14
C ASP A 57 -26.91 -9.52 3.43
N ARG A 58 -26.85 -10.53 2.57
CA ARG A 58 -27.73 -11.72 2.65
C ARG A 58 -27.22 -12.85 3.53
N VAL A 59 -25.92 -12.91 3.79
CA VAL A 59 -25.26 -13.98 4.55
C VAL A 59 -24.32 -13.37 5.57
N MET A 60 -24.40 -13.82 6.83
CA MET A 60 -23.61 -13.25 7.93
C MET A 60 -22.11 -13.51 7.80
N ASP A 61 -21.71 -14.73 7.47
CA ASP A 61 -20.31 -15.10 7.25
C ASP A 61 -20.21 -15.93 5.96
N PRO A 62 -19.89 -15.31 4.81
CA PRO A 62 -19.74 -16.03 3.55
C PRO A 62 -18.45 -16.87 3.49
N ALA A 63 -17.50 -16.65 4.41
CA ALA A 63 -16.20 -17.32 4.43
C ALA A 63 -16.20 -18.59 5.30
N ALA A 64 -17.17 -18.73 6.20
CA ALA A 64 -17.32 -19.88 7.09
C ALA A 64 -17.23 -21.22 6.35
N GLY A 65 -16.40 -22.13 6.89
CA GLY A 65 -16.22 -23.48 6.31
C GLY A 65 -15.26 -23.55 5.13
N SER A 66 -14.71 -22.43 4.68
CA SER A 66 -13.58 -22.44 3.74
C SER A 66 -12.32 -22.96 4.45
N TYR A 67 -11.87 -24.16 4.09
CA TYR A 67 -10.65 -24.75 4.67
C TYR A 67 -9.45 -23.79 4.64
N PHE A 68 -9.30 -23.03 3.55
CA PHE A 68 -8.23 -22.04 3.40
C PHE A 68 -8.35 -20.90 4.42
N ILE A 69 -9.54 -20.32 4.57
CA ILE A 69 -9.74 -19.17 5.48
C ILE A 69 -9.65 -19.62 6.92
N GLU A 70 -10.26 -20.76 7.29
CA GLU A 70 -10.18 -21.32 8.64
C GLU A 70 -8.72 -21.57 9.07
N ASN A 71 -7.93 -22.20 8.21
CA ASN A 71 -6.53 -22.46 8.50
C ASN A 71 -5.70 -21.18 8.60
N LYS A 72 -5.92 -20.21 7.69
CA LYS A 72 -5.24 -18.91 7.74
C LYS A 72 -5.63 -18.09 8.97
N THR A 73 -6.88 -18.15 9.40
CA THR A 73 -7.34 -17.53 10.64
C THR A 73 -6.63 -18.14 11.86
N ALA A 74 -6.51 -19.47 11.91
CA ALA A 74 -5.79 -20.14 12.99
C ALA A 74 -4.30 -19.75 13.05
N GLU A 75 -3.63 -19.70 11.90
CA GLU A 75 -2.23 -19.24 11.78
C GLU A 75 -2.07 -17.79 12.27
N LEU A 76 -2.93 -16.88 11.81
CA LEU A 76 -2.91 -15.46 12.23
C LEU A 76 -3.12 -15.30 13.73
N VAL A 77 -4.06 -16.04 14.32
CA VAL A 77 -4.31 -16.00 15.77
C VAL A 77 -3.11 -16.52 16.56
N ALA A 78 -2.47 -17.59 16.10
CA ALA A 78 -1.30 -18.16 16.76
C ALA A 78 -0.13 -17.16 16.76
N GLU A 79 0.18 -16.56 15.61
CA GLU A 79 1.26 -15.57 15.47
C GLU A 79 0.96 -14.29 16.26
N ALA A 80 -0.27 -13.76 16.17
CA ALA A 80 -0.66 -12.57 16.93
C ALA A 80 -0.59 -12.80 18.45
N THR A 81 -0.96 -14.00 18.91
CA THR A 81 -0.86 -14.38 20.33
C THR A 81 0.59 -14.47 20.78
N ALA A 82 1.50 -14.99 19.95
CA ALA A 82 2.93 -15.02 20.24
C ALA A 82 3.50 -13.60 20.42
N ILE A 83 3.19 -12.69 19.48
CA ILE A 83 3.59 -11.27 19.56
C ILE A 83 3.02 -10.61 20.83
N LEU A 84 1.77 -10.90 21.18
CA LEU A 84 1.16 -10.36 22.40
C LEU A 84 1.88 -10.83 23.67
N ASN A 85 2.32 -12.10 23.71
CA ASN A 85 3.08 -12.63 24.84
C ASN A 85 4.48 -12.02 24.94
N GLU A 86 5.14 -11.76 23.82
CA GLU A 86 6.40 -11.01 23.79
C GLU A 86 6.23 -9.60 24.37
N VAL A 87 5.20 -8.87 23.92
CA VAL A 87 4.90 -7.52 24.45
C VAL A 87 4.60 -7.56 25.96
N ARG A 88 3.87 -8.58 26.44
CA ARG A 88 3.63 -8.77 27.88
C ARG A 88 4.92 -9.01 28.66
N SER A 89 5.85 -9.82 28.13
CA SER A 89 7.14 -10.08 28.76
C SER A 89 8.02 -8.82 28.87
N LEU A 90 7.86 -7.87 27.96
CA LEU A 90 8.58 -6.59 27.95
C LEU A 90 8.08 -5.57 28.99
N GLY A 91 7.00 -5.89 29.72
CA GLY A 91 6.34 -5.00 30.68
C GLY A 91 5.06 -4.34 30.14
N GLY A 92 4.54 -4.82 29.01
CA GLY A 92 3.33 -4.30 28.37
C GLY A 92 3.61 -3.32 27.23
N LEU A 93 2.53 -2.87 26.57
CA LEU A 93 2.62 -2.07 25.33
C LEU A 93 3.33 -0.72 25.54
N VAL A 94 3.05 -0.03 26.65
CA VAL A 94 3.64 1.28 26.93
C VAL A 94 5.15 1.18 27.09
N GLU A 95 5.62 0.19 27.85
CA GLU A 95 7.05 -0.05 28.03
C GLU A 95 7.73 -0.52 26.74
N ALA A 96 7.05 -1.36 25.94
CA ALA A 96 7.54 -1.74 24.62
C ALA A 96 7.69 -0.54 23.66
N LEU A 97 6.77 0.43 23.73
CA LEU A 97 6.83 1.68 22.95
C LEU A 97 7.94 2.61 23.42
N LYS A 98 8.17 2.75 24.74
CA LYS A 98 9.28 3.55 25.30
C LYS A 98 10.65 2.97 24.95
N LYS A 99 10.76 1.64 24.93
CA LYS A 99 11.98 0.91 24.54
C LYS A 99 12.25 0.92 23.03
N GLY A 100 11.33 1.45 22.21
CA GLY A 100 11.47 1.47 20.76
C GLY A 100 11.16 0.13 20.06
N TRP A 101 10.77 -0.90 20.81
CA TRP A 101 10.62 -2.27 20.28
C TRP A 101 9.55 -2.34 19.18
N VAL A 102 8.41 -1.67 19.37
CA VAL A 102 7.32 -1.65 18.38
C VAL A 102 7.74 -0.91 17.11
N GLN A 103 8.42 0.22 17.27
CA GLN A 103 8.90 1.06 16.18
C GLN A 103 9.93 0.31 15.32
N ASP A 104 10.87 -0.38 15.96
CA ASP A 104 11.91 -1.16 15.30
C ASP A 104 11.34 -2.39 14.60
N ARG A 105 10.38 -3.09 15.24
CA ARG A 105 9.70 -4.23 14.63
C ARG A 105 8.94 -3.81 13.39
N ILE A 106 8.14 -2.73 13.46
CA ILE A 106 7.40 -2.21 12.30
C ILE A 106 8.36 -1.84 11.16
N ASP A 107 9.48 -1.20 11.44
CA ASP A 107 10.43 -0.80 10.39
C ASP A 107 11.08 -2.01 9.69
N SER A 108 11.42 -3.06 10.46
CA SER A 108 11.94 -4.32 9.93
C SER A 108 10.91 -5.10 9.10
N GLU A 109 9.65 -5.15 9.55
CA GLU A 109 8.59 -5.81 8.80
C GLU A 109 8.27 -5.04 7.51
N VAL A 110 8.26 -3.71 7.57
CA VAL A 110 8.04 -2.85 6.40
C VAL A 110 9.15 -3.05 5.37
N SER A 111 10.43 -3.16 5.76
CA SER A 111 11.51 -3.39 4.81
C SER A 111 11.44 -4.75 4.13
N THR A 112 10.89 -5.75 4.82
CA THR A 112 10.73 -7.13 4.31
C THR A 112 9.47 -7.28 3.43
N ALA A 113 8.35 -6.68 3.84
CA ALA A 113 7.05 -6.85 3.20
C ALA A 113 6.81 -5.89 2.01
N MET A 114 7.66 -4.89 1.81
CA MET A 114 7.46 -3.88 0.76
C MET A 114 7.52 -4.52 -0.62
N PRO A 115 6.48 -4.36 -1.46
CA PRO A 115 6.49 -4.92 -2.80
C PRO A 115 7.46 -4.15 -3.70
N GLU A 116 8.27 -4.88 -4.46
CA GLU A 116 9.10 -4.30 -5.53
C GLU A 116 8.23 -3.80 -6.68
N GLU A 117 7.09 -4.46 -6.94
CA GLU A 117 6.19 -4.13 -8.05
C GLU A 117 4.84 -3.63 -7.54
N VAL A 118 4.44 -2.45 -8.03
CA VAL A 118 3.16 -1.80 -7.73
C VAL A 118 2.46 -1.42 -9.03
N LEU A 119 1.30 -2.04 -9.26
CA LEU A 119 0.47 -1.81 -10.44
C LEU A 119 0.05 -0.34 -10.58
N GLY A 120 0.30 0.22 -11.77
CA GLY A 120 0.03 1.61 -12.13
C GLY A 120 1.09 2.61 -11.66
N VAL A 121 2.13 2.15 -10.94
CA VAL A 121 3.25 2.98 -10.50
C VAL A 121 4.49 2.65 -11.33
N ASN A 122 5.10 1.49 -11.11
CA ASN A 122 6.24 0.98 -11.88
C ASN A 122 5.84 -0.18 -12.80
N LEU A 123 4.84 -0.97 -12.41
CA LEU A 123 4.29 -2.05 -13.22
C LEU A 123 3.13 -1.53 -14.07
N TYR A 124 3.27 -1.60 -15.39
CA TYR A 124 2.32 -1.06 -16.39
C TYR A 124 1.88 0.40 -16.13
N PRO A 125 2.82 1.36 -16.06
CA PRO A 125 2.46 2.77 -15.96
C PRO A 125 1.80 3.25 -17.25
N LEU A 126 0.80 4.13 -17.14
CA LEU A 126 0.24 4.81 -18.29
C LEU A 126 1.20 5.91 -18.78
N ASP A 127 1.55 5.87 -20.06
CA ASP A 127 2.35 6.91 -20.69
C ASP A 127 1.61 8.25 -20.65
N GLY A 128 2.33 9.32 -20.30
CA GLY A 128 1.73 10.66 -20.16
C GLY A 128 0.97 10.90 -18.84
N GLU A 129 0.71 9.89 -18.01
CA GLU A 129 0.10 10.12 -16.68
C GLU A 129 1.10 10.86 -15.77
N GLU A 130 0.69 12.02 -15.26
CA GLU A 130 1.46 12.83 -14.31
C GLU A 130 0.90 12.68 -12.90
N LEU A 131 1.79 12.81 -11.91
CA LEU A 131 1.36 12.92 -10.53
C LEU A 131 0.62 14.25 -10.35
N PRO A 132 -0.51 14.29 -9.62
CA PRO A 132 -1.17 15.55 -9.31
C PRO A 132 -0.20 16.52 -8.64
N GLU A 133 -0.32 17.80 -8.93
CA GLU A 133 0.57 18.84 -8.37
C GLU A 133 0.55 18.87 -6.84
N GLU A 134 -0.59 18.52 -6.25
CA GLU A 134 -0.82 18.46 -4.80
C GLU A 134 -0.05 17.31 -4.13
N MET A 135 0.30 16.28 -4.91
CA MET A 135 0.95 15.08 -4.41
C MET A 135 2.46 15.28 -4.36
N LYS A 136 2.98 15.60 -3.17
CA LYS A 136 4.43 15.70 -2.94
C LYS A 136 5.05 14.30 -2.83
N ALA A 137 5.69 13.86 -3.90
CA ALA A 137 6.59 12.71 -3.87
C ALA A 137 7.68 12.96 -2.80
N SER A 138 7.66 12.15 -1.74
CA SER A 138 8.62 12.26 -0.63
C SER A 138 9.38 10.95 -0.50
N LYS A 139 10.71 11.07 -0.40
CA LYS A 139 11.57 9.91 -0.13
C LYS A 139 11.28 9.40 1.27
N ARG A 140 11.34 8.08 1.42
CA ARG A 140 11.25 7.42 2.73
C ARG A 140 12.40 7.90 3.62
N GLY A 141 12.07 8.51 4.76
CA GLY A 141 13.07 8.82 5.79
C GLY A 141 13.65 7.55 6.41
N THR A 142 14.92 7.59 6.82
CA THR A 142 15.57 6.48 7.52
C THR A 142 15.13 6.40 8.98
N ARG A 143 15.17 5.20 9.57
CA ARG A 143 14.91 4.96 10.99
C ARG A 143 15.73 5.89 11.88
N ALA A 144 17.04 5.96 11.66
CA ALA A 144 17.97 6.78 12.43
C ALA A 144 17.63 8.29 12.37
N ALA A 145 17.26 8.80 11.20
CA ALA A 145 16.87 10.20 11.06
C ALA A 145 15.56 10.51 11.81
N HIS A 146 14.63 9.55 11.85
CA HIS A 146 13.37 9.68 12.57
C HIS A 146 13.56 9.60 14.09
N GLN A 147 14.49 8.76 14.58
CA GLN A 147 14.90 8.71 16.00
C GLN A 147 15.48 10.05 16.45
N GLU A 148 16.44 10.59 15.69
CA GLU A 148 17.08 11.86 16.07
C GLU A 148 16.07 13.01 16.14
N LYS A 149 15.10 13.04 15.21
CA LYS A 149 14.02 14.04 15.20
C LYS A 149 13.10 13.97 16.42
N HIS A 150 13.02 12.81 17.07
CA HIS A 150 12.08 12.56 18.17
C HIS A 150 12.76 12.14 19.47
N LYS A 151 14.06 12.41 19.60
CA LYS A 151 14.86 12.11 20.78
C LYS A 151 14.34 12.76 22.06
N ASP A 152 13.71 13.92 21.94
CA ASP A 152 13.17 14.68 23.06
C ASP A 152 11.81 14.15 23.57
N LYS A 153 11.21 13.16 22.88
CA LYS A 153 9.92 12.59 23.25
C LYS A 153 10.10 11.28 24.01
N GLU A 154 9.33 11.11 25.08
CA GLU A 154 9.32 9.87 25.86
C GLU A 154 8.87 8.65 25.04
N ILE A 155 7.91 8.86 24.13
CA ILE A 155 7.46 7.85 23.17
C ILE A 155 7.65 8.41 21.76
N GLU A 156 8.42 7.68 20.97
CA GLU A 156 8.62 8.00 19.58
C GLU A 156 7.34 7.72 18.77
N PRO A 157 6.83 8.71 17.99
CA PRO A 157 5.63 8.52 17.19
C PRO A 157 5.85 7.54 16.03
N LEU A 158 4.84 6.72 15.75
CA LEU A 158 4.86 5.80 14.62
C LEU A 158 4.94 6.56 13.29
N ARG A 159 5.72 5.99 12.36
CA ARG A 159 5.92 6.54 11.03
C ARG A 159 4.91 5.92 10.07
N ALA A 160 4.04 6.73 9.49
CA ALA A 160 3.20 6.29 8.37
C ALA A 160 4.08 6.03 7.14
N VAL A 161 3.95 4.86 6.51
CA VAL A 161 4.70 4.47 5.32
C VAL A 161 3.73 4.14 4.20
N ARG A 162 3.94 4.76 3.03
CA ARG A 162 3.22 4.41 1.81
C ARG A 162 4.17 3.68 0.88
N TRP A 163 3.84 2.43 0.53
CA TRP A 163 4.73 1.55 -0.24
C TRP A 163 5.12 2.11 -1.61
N ALA A 164 4.21 2.83 -2.28
CA ALA A 164 4.47 3.40 -3.60
C ALA A 164 5.30 4.72 -3.59
N ALA A 165 5.55 5.33 -2.44
CA ALA A 165 6.08 6.70 -2.39
C ALA A 165 7.49 6.84 -3.00
N GLU A 166 8.35 5.85 -2.78
CA GLU A 166 9.72 5.85 -3.32
C GLU A 166 9.70 5.62 -4.84
N LEU A 167 8.95 4.62 -5.30
CA LEU A 167 8.79 4.30 -6.72
C LEU A 167 8.20 5.46 -7.54
N GLU A 168 7.25 6.20 -6.98
CA GLU A 168 6.70 7.40 -7.63
C GLU A 168 7.72 8.53 -7.73
N THR A 169 8.58 8.69 -6.71
CA THR A 169 9.67 9.67 -6.73
C THR A 169 10.67 9.34 -7.83
N GLU A 170 11.02 8.06 -7.97
CA GLU A 170 11.89 7.57 -9.04
C GLU A 170 11.30 7.80 -10.42
N ARG A 171 10.01 7.47 -10.62
CA ARG A 171 9.28 7.75 -11.88
C ARG A 171 9.22 9.23 -12.21
N HIS A 172 9.02 10.10 -11.21
CA HIS A 172 8.98 11.55 -11.42
C HIS A 172 10.35 12.09 -11.83
N ASN A 173 11.42 11.60 -11.19
CA ASN A 173 12.78 12.03 -11.49
C ASN A 173 13.25 11.54 -12.88
N SER A 174 12.90 10.32 -13.27
CA SER A 174 13.25 9.77 -14.59
C SER A 174 12.57 10.56 -15.72
N LYS A 175 11.31 10.98 -15.54
CA LYS A 175 10.63 11.92 -16.45
C LYS A 175 11.35 13.28 -16.54
N LYS A 176 11.71 13.91 -15.41
CA LYS A 176 12.41 15.22 -15.42
C LYS A 176 13.76 15.17 -16.13
N GLN A 177 14.52 14.09 -15.96
CA GLN A 177 15.79 13.89 -16.68
C GLN A 177 15.54 13.76 -18.19
N ASN A 178 14.56 12.95 -18.61
CA ASN A 178 14.22 12.83 -20.03
C ASN A 178 13.76 14.15 -20.66
N VAL A 179 12.92 14.94 -19.96
CA VAL A 179 12.47 16.26 -20.44
C VAL A 179 13.61 17.28 -20.52
N THR A 180 14.52 17.29 -19.55
CA THR A 180 15.66 18.23 -19.53
C THR A 180 16.69 17.88 -20.60
N THR A 181 16.88 16.60 -20.89
CA THR A 181 17.78 16.14 -21.96
C THR A 181 17.24 16.48 -23.35
N VAL A 182 15.92 16.43 -23.54
CA VAL A 182 15.25 16.89 -24.77
C VAL A 182 15.36 18.40 -24.94
N ASN A 183 15.31 19.18 -23.85
CA ASN A 183 15.34 20.65 -23.90
C ASN A 183 16.75 21.26 -24.01
N ASN A 184 17.79 20.61 -23.46
CA ASN A 184 19.15 21.16 -23.39
C ASN A 184 20.15 20.60 -24.42
N GLY A 185 19.74 19.70 -25.31
CA GLY A 185 20.65 19.04 -26.22
C GLY A 185 19.99 18.69 -27.54
N ALA A 186 20.58 19.19 -28.63
CA ALA A 186 20.31 18.81 -30.00
C ALA A 186 19.86 17.34 -30.12
N CYS A 187 18.77 17.13 -30.86
CA CYS A 187 18.23 15.83 -31.26
C CYS A 187 19.36 14.92 -31.80
N ARG A 188 19.98 14.15 -30.90
CA ARG A 188 20.88 13.06 -31.23
C ARG A 188 20.16 11.80 -30.83
N THR A 189 19.66 11.10 -31.85
CA THR A 189 19.14 9.74 -31.79
C THR A 189 20.23 8.80 -31.26
N LEU A 190 20.35 8.69 -29.95
CA LEU A 190 21.03 7.58 -29.29
C LEU A 190 19.96 6.57 -28.92
N GLY A 191 19.82 5.54 -29.77
CA GLY A 191 18.99 4.38 -29.50
C GLY A 191 19.52 3.66 -28.26
N ILE A 192 18.88 3.88 -27.12
CA ILE A 192 19.15 3.11 -25.91
C ILE A 192 18.30 1.85 -25.98
N HIS A 193 19.00 0.73 -26.19
CA HIS A 193 18.50 -0.63 -26.18
C HIS A 193 17.74 -0.90 -24.86
N LEU A 194 16.41 -0.97 -24.90
CA LEU A 194 15.61 -1.58 -23.84
C LEU A 194 15.89 -3.09 -23.86
N SER A 195 16.70 -3.55 -22.91
CA SER A 195 16.89 -4.96 -22.58
C SER A 195 15.53 -5.56 -22.20
N ARG A 196 14.92 -6.28 -23.14
CA ARG A 196 13.76 -7.14 -22.91
C ARG A 196 14.22 -8.36 -22.10
N SER A 197 13.87 -8.41 -20.82
CA SER A 197 13.78 -9.69 -20.11
C SER A 197 12.54 -10.44 -20.61
N LYS A 198 12.75 -11.34 -21.58
CA LYS A 198 11.78 -12.38 -21.91
C LYS A 198 11.95 -13.53 -20.91
N SER A 199 11.10 -13.63 -19.90
CA SER A 199 10.92 -14.86 -19.11
C SER A 199 9.55 -15.49 -19.42
N LYS A 200 9.58 -16.39 -20.41
CA LYS A 200 8.77 -17.62 -20.54
C LYS A 200 7.31 -17.59 -20.05
N LEU A 201 6.41 -17.08 -20.90
CA LEU A 201 5.08 -17.67 -21.03
C LEU A 201 5.24 -18.97 -21.85
N ARG A 202 5.15 -20.12 -21.18
CA ARG A 202 5.03 -21.42 -21.84
C ARG A 202 3.54 -21.73 -21.98
N THR A 203 3.00 -21.41 -23.13
CA THR A 203 1.77 -21.99 -23.67
C THR A 203 2.09 -23.42 -24.07
N ASP A 204 1.56 -24.40 -23.34
CA ASP A 204 1.39 -25.76 -23.84
C ASP A 204 -0.07 -26.16 -23.62
N LEU A 205 -0.89 -25.72 -24.57
CA LEU A 205 -2.22 -26.24 -24.85
C LEU A 205 -2.08 -27.10 -26.10
N LYS A 206 -2.07 -28.43 -25.92
CA LYS A 206 -2.32 -29.43 -26.97
C LYS A 206 -3.12 -30.56 -26.35
N ILE A 207 -4.39 -30.64 -26.79
CA ILE A 207 -5.34 -31.77 -26.79
C ILE A 207 -5.54 -32.50 -25.46
#